data_AF-A0A427A2C9-F1
#
_entry.id   AF-A0A427A2C9-F1
#
_cell.length_a   1.000
_cell.length_b   1.000
_cell.length_c   1.000
_cell.angle_alpha   90.00
_cell.angle_beta   90.00
_cell.angle_gamma   90.00
#
_symmetry.space_group_name_H-M   'P 1'
#
loop_
_entity.id
_entity.type
_entity.pdbx_description
1 polymer ?
#
loop_
_entity_poly.entity_id
_entity_poly.type
_entity_poly.pdbx_seq_one_letter_code
_entity_poly.pdbx_strand_id
1 'polypeptide(L)'
;MIFFSELSFVSFFNFPAFLCFVVALKYGDMDDFLVSRMILCGIPLDEPYLQCRLSILMREERKSLKTGKLPVMDCYYLMGTVDPTGLLNPNEVCVILYVLPSEVCSGLFNYFNGYLSHYFSRFENGQVSGDVLVYKHPGLHFGDVHVLTATYNKDLEKFVGYSKYAIFFPTKGPRSLADEMANSDFDGDTYWISRNSQASIFLSIRHFLYS
;
A
#
# COMPACT_ATOMS: atom_id res chain seq x y z
N MET A 1 18.28 34.77 7.84
CA MET A 1 18.86 33.48 8.25
C MET A 1 18.24 33.13 9.60
N ILE A 2 17.07 32.48 9.59
CA ILE A 2 16.38 32.12 10.83
C ILE A 2 16.75 30.67 11.11
N PHE A 3 17.58 30.47 12.13
CA PHE A 3 17.81 29.16 12.73
C PHE A 3 16.56 28.80 13.55
N PHE A 4 15.75 27.87 13.05
CA PHE A 4 14.78 27.19 13.90
C PHE A 4 15.44 25.94 14.46
N SER A 5 15.50 25.87 15.80
CA SER A 5 15.96 24.71 16.57
C SER A 5 15.17 23.45 16.18
N GLU A 6 15.86 22.33 16.04
CA GLU A 6 15.30 21.05 15.55
C GLU A 6 14.10 20.51 16.36
N LEU A 7 13.89 20.96 17.60
CA LEU A 7 12.78 20.53 18.46
C LEU A 7 11.42 21.21 18.18
N SER A 8 11.35 22.30 17.41
CA SER A 8 10.10 23.03 17.15
C SER A 8 9.41 22.69 15.82
N PHE A 9 10.03 21.86 14.97
CA PHE A 9 9.51 21.54 13.64
C PHE A 9 8.58 20.31 13.64
N VAL A 10 8.82 19.35 14.55
CA VAL A 10 8.05 18.10 14.67
C VAL A 10 6.60 18.34 15.13
N SER A 11 6.32 19.45 15.82
CA SER A 11 4.98 19.87 16.25
C SER A 11 4.17 20.61 15.17
N PHE A 12 4.73 20.84 13.98
CA PHE A 12 4.13 21.73 12.97
C PHE A 12 3.17 21.02 12.01
N PHE A 13 3.27 19.69 11.84
CA PHE A 13 2.38 18.96 10.96
C PHE A 13 1.10 18.54 11.67
N ASN A 14 0.06 19.35 11.52
CA ASN A 14 -1.29 18.92 11.84
C ASN A 14 -1.80 17.93 10.76
N PHE A 15 -2.78 17.06 11.08
CA PHE A 15 -3.30 16.02 10.16
C PHE A 15 -3.60 16.52 8.73
N PRO A 16 -4.15 17.75 8.51
CA PRO A 16 -4.36 18.28 7.17
C PRO A 16 -3.07 18.51 6.37
N ALA A 17 -2.01 19.01 7.02
CA ALA A 17 -0.72 19.27 6.38
C ALA A 17 -0.06 17.97 5.94
N PHE A 18 -0.22 16.90 6.72
CA PHE A 18 0.29 15.58 6.36
C PHE A 18 -0.40 15.03 5.11
N LEU A 19 -1.74 15.11 5.04
CA LEU A 19 -2.46 14.63 3.86
C LEU A 19 -2.12 15.44 2.60
N CYS A 20 -2.03 16.77 2.72
CA CYS A 20 -1.58 17.64 1.64
C CYS A 20 -0.16 17.27 1.17
N PHE A 21 0.73 16.96 2.10
CA PHE A 21 2.10 16.55 1.81
C PHE A 21 2.17 15.20 1.06
N VAL A 22 1.37 14.21 1.46
CA VAL A 22 1.29 12.91 0.76
C VAL A 22 0.84 13.09 -0.69
N VAL A 23 -0.20 13.91 -0.92
CA VAL A 23 -0.67 14.22 -2.27
C VAL A 23 0.40 14.99 -3.07
N ALA A 24 1.10 15.93 -2.43
CA ALA A 24 2.20 16.67 -3.06
C ALA A 24 3.37 15.78 -3.48
N LEU A 25 3.73 14.77 -2.69
CA LEU A 25 4.75 13.80 -3.07
C LEU A 25 4.32 12.92 -4.24
N LYS A 26 3.06 12.45 -4.24
CA LYS A 26 2.51 11.61 -5.32
C LYS A 26 2.58 12.29 -6.69
N TYR A 27 2.40 13.62 -6.72
CA TYR A 27 2.38 14.42 -7.93
C TYR A 27 3.60 15.35 -8.06
N GLY A 28 4.69 15.06 -7.35
CA GLY A 28 5.88 15.92 -7.32
C GLY A 28 6.51 16.15 -8.70
N ASP A 29 6.40 15.19 -9.60
CA ASP A 29 6.90 15.34 -10.97
C ASP A 29 6.15 16.43 -11.78
N MET A 30 4.94 16.82 -11.37
CA MET A 30 4.20 17.90 -12.03
C MET A 30 4.72 19.29 -11.68
N ASP A 31 5.46 19.41 -10.58
CA ASP A 31 5.87 20.69 -10.02
C ASP A 31 7.31 20.72 -9.51
N ASP A 32 8.14 19.75 -9.93
CA ASP A 32 9.50 19.54 -9.46
C ASP A 32 9.58 19.51 -7.92
N PHE A 33 8.60 18.87 -7.28
CA PHE A 33 8.47 18.76 -5.83
C PHE A 33 8.39 20.12 -5.11
N LEU A 34 7.94 21.18 -5.79
CA LEU A 34 7.86 22.52 -5.22
C LEU A 34 6.88 22.57 -4.05
N VAL A 35 5.65 22.05 -4.21
CA VAL A 35 4.63 22.06 -3.16
C VAL A 35 5.08 21.25 -1.94
N SER A 36 5.70 20.08 -2.16
CA SER A 36 6.20 19.26 -1.05
C SER A 36 7.31 19.98 -0.30
N ARG A 37 8.24 20.66 -1.01
CA ARG A 37 9.26 21.52 -0.39
C ARG A 37 8.66 22.70 0.37
N MET A 38 7.65 23.37 -0.16
CA MET A 38 6.96 24.47 0.53
C MET A 38 6.35 24.02 1.86
N ILE A 39 5.65 22.88 1.84
CA ILE A 39 5.06 22.28 3.05
C ILE A 39 6.15 21.84 4.03
N LEU A 40 7.25 21.25 3.54
CA LEU A 40 8.42 20.89 4.36
C LEU A 40 9.10 22.11 4.97
N CYS A 41 9.10 23.26 4.31
CA CYS A 41 9.63 24.50 4.87
C CYS A 41 8.70 25.16 5.89
N GLY A 42 7.54 24.55 6.19
CA GLY A 42 6.58 25.05 7.17
C GLY A 42 5.76 26.24 6.65
N ILE A 43 5.67 26.41 5.32
CA ILE A 43 4.79 27.41 4.72
C ILE A 43 3.34 27.04 5.07
N PRO A 44 2.56 27.98 5.62
CA PRO A 44 1.23 27.65 6.10
C PRO A 44 0.31 27.34 4.92
N LEU A 45 -0.61 26.39 5.09
CA LEU A 45 -1.50 25.91 4.03
C LEU A 45 -2.51 26.98 3.56
N ASP A 46 -2.61 28.10 4.25
CA ASP A 46 -3.40 29.26 3.85
C ASP A 46 -2.67 30.22 2.92
N GLU A 47 -1.37 29.99 2.67
CA GLU A 47 -0.59 30.78 1.73
C GLU A 47 -1.21 30.67 0.31
N PRO A 48 -1.52 31.81 -0.35
CA PRO A 48 -2.33 31.82 -1.57
C PRO A 48 -1.73 31.00 -2.73
N TYR A 49 -0.41 31.05 -2.91
CA TYR A 49 0.26 30.31 -3.97
C TYR A 49 0.19 28.80 -3.70
N LEU A 50 0.46 28.38 -2.48
CA LEU A 50 0.40 26.98 -2.02
C LEU A 50 -1.01 26.43 -2.13
N GLN A 51 -2.03 27.19 -1.72
CA GLN A 51 -3.44 26.80 -1.90
C GLN A 51 -3.79 26.60 -3.37
N CYS A 52 -3.38 27.52 -4.23
CA CYS A 52 -3.60 27.42 -5.67
C CYS A 52 -2.99 26.12 -6.23
N ARG A 53 -1.73 25.83 -5.88
CA ARG A 53 -1.06 24.60 -6.33
C ARG A 53 -1.71 23.34 -5.77
N LEU A 54 -2.03 23.31 -4.49
CA LEU A 54 -2.75 22.19 -3.86
C LEU A 54 -4.10 21.95 -4.53
N SER A 55 -4.83 22.99 -4.94
CA SER A 55 -6.10 22.84 -5.64
C SER A 55 -5.95 22.14 -6.99
N ILE A 56 -4.83 22.38 -7.70
CA ILE A 56 -4.49 21.71 -8.97
C ILE A 56 -4.21 20.24 -8.72
N LEU A 57 -3.38 19.92 -7.72
CA LEU A 57 -3.06 18.53 -7.35
C LEU A 57 -4.31 17.76 -6.91
N MET A 58 -5.18 18.38 -6.11
CA MET A 58 -6.45 17.79 -5.68
C MET A 58 -7.40 17.56 -6.86
N ARG A 59 -7.40 18.45 -7.86
CA ARG A 59 -8.18 18.26 -9.09
C ARG A 59 -7.65 17.07 -9.89
N GLU A 60 -6.34 16.85 -9.90
CA GLU A 60 -5.72 15.69 -10.54
C GLU A 60 -6.11 14.39 -9.83
N GLU A 61 -5.99 14.35 -8.50
CA GLU A 61 -6.40 13.19 -7.69
C GLU A 61 -7.88 12.83 -7.94
N ARG A 62 -8.77 13.84 -7.98
CA ARG A 62 -10.20 13.64 -8.22
C ARG A 62 -10.53 13.11 -9.61
N LYS A 63 -9.63 13.19 -10.61
CA LYS A 63 -9.89 12.56 -11.91
C LYS A 63 -9.97 11.03 -11.78
N SER A 64 -9.22 10.43 -10.87
CA SER A 64 -9.28 8.98 -10.61
C SER A 64 -10.65 8.55 -10.08
N LEU A 65 -11.28 9.37 -9.23
CA LEU A 65 -12.64 9.12 -8.75
C LEU A 65 -13.67 9.17 -9.88
N LYS A 66 -13.51 10.11 -10.83
CA LYS A 66 -14.38 10.21 -12.01
C LYS A 66 -14.28 8.99 -12.92
N THR A 67 -13.13 8.32 -12.94
CA THR A 67 -12.94 7.07 -13.69
C THR A 67 -13.35 5.84 -12.88
N GLY A 68 -13.94 6.01 -11.70
CA GLY A 68 -14.42 4.93 -10.85
C GLY A 68 -13.33 4.26 -10.01
N LYS A 69 -12.10 4.81 -9.98
CA LYS A 69 -11.02 4.28 -9.13
C LYS A 69 -11.21 4.81 -7.71
N LEU A 70 -11.69 3.95 -6.82
CA LEU A 70 -11.84 4.27 -5.40
C LEU A 70 -10.58 3.84 -4.63
N PRO A 71 -9.91 4.75 -3.91
CA PRO A 71 -8.80 4.37 -3.06
C PRO A 71 -9.35 3.60 -1.85
N VAL A 72 -9.02 2.31 -1.79
CA VAL A 72 -9.34 1.46 -0.63
C VAL A 72 -8.07 1.34 0.21
N MET A 73 -8.19 1.68 1.50
CA MET A 73 -7.08 1.55 2.46
C MET A 73 -6.74 0.07 2.67
N ASP A 74 -5.48 -0.19 3.06
CA ASP A 74 -4.94 -1.54 3.32
C ASP A 74 -5.08 -2.52 2.15
N CYS A 75 -4.94 -2.00 0.93
CA CYS A 75 -4.90 -2.78 -0.31
C CYS A 75 -3.58 -2.57 -1.06
N TYR A 76 -3.06 -3.63 -1.67
CA TYR A 76 -1.76 -3.63 -2.35
C TYR A 76 -1.83 -4.41 -3.65
N TYR A 77 -1.07 -3.99 -4.66
CA TYR A 77 -0.78 -4.82 -5.82
C TYR A 77 0.60 -5.41 -5.64
N LEU A 78 0.68 -6.74 -5.50
CA LEU A 78 1.94 -7.45 -5.30
C LEU A 78 2.19 -8.43 -6.43
N MET A 79 3.46 -8.60 -6.79
CA MET A 79 3.87 -9.65 -7.73
C MET A 79 3.66 -11.01 -7.06
N GLY A 80 2.98 -11.91 -7.77
CA GLY A 80 2.78 -13.27 -7.31
C GLY A 80 3.95 -14.16 -7.65
N THR A 81 4.34 -15.00 -6.70
CA THR A 81 5.35 -16.02 -6.92
C THR A 81 4.99 -17.29 -6.15
N VAL A 82 5.69 -18.37 -6.46
CA VAL A 82 5.50 -19.68 -5.82
C VAL A 82 6.32 -19.74 -4.54
N ASP A 83 5.82 -20.39 -3.51
CA ASP A 83 6.57 -20.78 -2.32
C ASP A 83 7.64 -21.85 -2.67
N PRO A 84 8.95 -21.50 -2.69
CA PRO A 84 10.02 -22.47 -2.96
C PRO A 84 10.28 -23.40 -1.77
N THR A 85 9.80 -23.07 -0.55
CA THR A 85 10.00 -23.87 0.65
C THR A 85 8.96 -24.99 0.78
N GLY A 86 7.80 -24.82 0.14
CA GLY A 86 6.67 -25.75 0.23
C GLY A 86 6.10 -25.88 1.65
N LEU A 87 6.29 -24.87 2.49
CA LEU A 87 5.81 -24.88 3.87
C LEU A 87 4.35 -24.44 3.96
N LEU A 88 3.89 -23.56 3.07
CA LEU A 88 2.51 -23.06 3.08
C LEU A 88 1.49 -24.19 2.84
N ASN A 89 0.34 -24.08 3.51
CA ASN A 89 -0.82 -24.94 3.26
C ASN A 89 -1.64 -24.43 2.05
N PRO A 90 -2.51 -25.25 1.43
CA PRO A 90 -3.22 -24.87 0.20
C PRO A 90 -4.02 -23.55 0.25
N ASN A 91 -4.54 -23.17 1.42
CA ASN A 91 -5.31 -21.92 1.61
C ASN A 91 -4.49 -20.81 2.29
N GLU A 92 -3.18 -21.00 2.43
CA GLU A 92 -2.28 -20.05 3.07
C GLU A 92 -1.40 -19.36 2.04
N VAL A 93 -1.17 -18.06 2.25
CA VAL A 93 -0.25 -17.25 1.46
C VAL A 93 0.73 -16.53 2.37
N CYS A 94 1.95 -16.30 1.91
CA CYS A 94 2.87 -15.43 2.63
C CYS A 94 2.97 -14.10 1.90
N VAL A 95 2.53 -13.03 2.57
CA VAL A 95 2.59 -11.67 2.04
C VAL A 95 3.73 -10.94 2.73
N ILE A 96 4.70 -10.49 1.95
CA ILE A 96 5.85 -9.72 2.43
C ILE A 96 5.74 -8.30 1.88
N LEU A 97 5.67 -7.34 2.79
CA LEU A 97 5.63 -5.91 2.49
C LEU A 97 6.83 -5.23 3.16
N TYR A 98 7.96 -5.08 2.45
CA TYR A 98 8.99 -4.18 2.97
C TYR A 98 8.63 -2.75 2.61
N VAL A 99 8.10 -2.06 3.61
CA VAL A 99 8.18 -0.61 3.61
C VAL A 99 9.65 -0.28 3.92
N LEU A 100 10.36 0.27 2.94
CA LEU A 100 11.78 0.66 2.98
C LEU A 100 12.34 0.89 4.40
N PRO A 101 13.32 0.08 4.86
CA PRO A 101 14.14 0.46 5.99
C PRO A 101 15.11 1.58 5.56
N SER A 102 14.95 2.75 6.20
CA SER A 102 15.95 3.73 6.61
C SER A 102 16.96 4.37 5.64
N GLU A 103 17.26 3.87 4.44
CA GLU A 103 18.39 4.42 3.66
C GLU A 103 17.98 5.46 2.59
N VAL A 104 16.84 5.29 1.93
CA VAL A 104 16.28 6.30 0.99
C VAL A 104 15.60 7.44 1.76
N CYS A 105 15.23 7.21 3.03
CA CYS A 105 14.51 8.18 3.85
C CYS A 105 15.41 8.96 4.82
N SER A 106 16.73 8.88 4.75
CA SER A 106 17.63 9.53 5.72
C SER A 106 17.37 11.03 5.89
N GLY A 107 16.92 11.74 4.85
CA GLY A 107 16.50 13.15 4.96
C GLY A 107 15.11 13.34 5.59
N LEU A 108 14.12 12.55 5.18
CA LEU A 108 12.70 12.74 5.54
C LEU A 108 12.30 12.03 6.85
N PHE A 109 12.87 10.86 7.12
CA PHE A 109 12.64 10.04 8.32
C PHE A 109 13.22 10.72 9.56
N ASN A 110 14.43 11.29 9.43
CA ASN A 110 15.04 12.08 10.50
C ASN A 110 14.23 13.35 10.81
N TYR A 111 13.59 13.92 9.79
CA TYR A 111 12.76 15.14 9.91
C TYR A 111 11.42 14.91 10.61
N PHE A 112 10.79 13.76 10.36
CA PHE A 112 9.47 13.41 10.89
C PHE A 112 9.52 12.37 12.02
N ASN A 113 10.68 12.20 12.66
CA ASN A 113 11.02 11.11 13.59
C ASN A 113 10.03 10.90 14.76
N GLY A 114 9.10 11.82 15.01
CA GLY A 114 8.01 11.64 15.98
C GLY A 114 6.61 11.38 15.38
N TYR A 115 6.31 11.84 14.16
CA TYR A 115 4.96 11.81 13.59
C TYR A 115 4.74 10.63 12.65
N LEU A 116 5.76 10.31 11.85
CA LEU A 116 5.71 9.15 10.96
C LEU A 116 5.88 7.83 11.71
N SER A 117 6.50 7.80 12.89
CA SER A 117 6.66 6.55 13.67
C SER A 117 5.31 5.94 14.05
N HIS A 118 4.27 6.73 14.34
CA HIS A 118 2.92 6.23 14.64
C HIS A 118 2.16 5.74 13.37
N TYR A 119 2.48 6.29 12.19
CA TYR A 119 1.92 5.82 10.92
C TYR A 119 2.67 4.58 10.39
N PHE A 120 3.97 4.52 10.62
CA PHE A 120 4.85 3.41 10.27
C PHE A 120 4.85 2.28 11.31
N SER A 121 4.45 2.52 12.57
CA SER A 121 4.36 1.49 13.60
C SER A 121 3.33 0.41 13.26
N ARG A 122 2.34 0.74 12.42
CA ARG A 122 1.38 -0.23 11.87
C ARG A 122 2.01 -1.17 10.82
N PHE A 123 3.21 -0.84 10.34
CA PHE A 123 4.02 -1.65 9.44
C PHE A 123 5.21 -2.30 10.15
N GLU A 124 5.23 -2.31 11.48
CA GLU A 124 6.26 -2.99 12.26
C GLU A 124 6.36 -4.45 11.79
N ASN A 125 7.46 -4.68 11.08
CA ASN A 125 7.96 -5.95 10.54
C ASN A 125 7.49 -6.35 9.13
N GLY A 126 6.61 -5.60 8.45
CA GLY A 126 6.16 -6.00 7.10
C GLY A 126 5.40 -7.34 7.05
N GLN A 127 5.00 -7.84 8.23
CA GLN A 127 4.35 -9.13 8.43
C GLN A 127 2.84 -8.93 8.32
N VAL A 128 2.25 -9.52 7.28
CA VAL A 128 0.81 -9.57 7.11
C VAL A 128 0.32 -10.92 7.61
N SER A 129 -0.64 -10.90 8.54
CA SER A 129 -1.28 -12.09 9.06
C SER A 129 -2.80 -11.95 9.10
N GLY A 130 -3.51 -13.08 9.03
CA GLY A 130 -4.97 -13.15 9.06
C GLY A 130 -5.60 -13.18 7.67
N ASP A 131 -6.93 -13.07 7.61
CA ASP A 131 -7.67 -13.23 6.36
C ASP A 131 -7.41 -12.08 5.39
N VAL A 132 -7.06 -12.43 4.16
CA VAL A 132 -6.81 -11.53 3.05
C VAL A 132 -7.68 -11.90 1.85
N LEU A 133 -8.19 -10.88 1.18
CA LEU A 133 -8.86 -11.03 -0.10
C LEU A 133 -7.81 -10.91 -1.20
N VAL A 134 -7.74 -11.88 -2.12
CA VAL A 134 -6.79 -11.90 -3.23
C VAL A 134 -7.55 -12.03 -4.55
N TYR A 135 -7.13 -11.24 -5.54
CA TYR A 135 -7.76 -11.16 -6.85
C TYR A 135 -6.75 -10.77 -7.93
N LYS A 136 -6.85 -11.40 -9.10
CA LYS A 136 -6.12 -10.99 -10.30
C LYS A 136 -7.02 -10.21 -11.25
N HIS A 137 -6.55 -9.06 -11.72
CA HIS A 137 -7.22 -8.32 -12.79
C HIS A 137 -6.66 -8.74 -14.17
N PRO A 138 -7.52 -8.94 -15.19
CA PRO A 138 -8.98 -8.96 -15.17
C PRO A 138 -9.55 -10.33 -14.82
N GLY A 139 -10.34 -10.42 -13.74
CA GLY A 139 -11.19 -11.59 -13.47
C GLY A 139 -12.61 -11.36 -13.97
N LEU A 140 -13.23 -12.41 -14.49
CA LEU A 140 -14.56 -12.39 -15.08
C LEU A 140 -15.57 -13.20 -14.25
N HIS A 141 -15.09 -14.05 -13.35
CA HIS A 141 -15.90 -14.94 -12.55
C HIS A 141 -15.71 -14.67 -11.06
N PHE A 142 -16.77 -14.89 -10.26
CA PHE A 142 -16.67 -14.73 -8.80
C PHE A 142 -15.66 -15.70 -8.17
N GLY A 143 -15.45 -16.84 -8.83
CA GLY A 143 -14.42 -17.80 -8.46
C GLY A 143 -12.99 -17.29 -8.65
N ASP A 144 -12.75 -16.17 -9.35
CA ASP A 144 -11.42 -15.56 -9.48
C ASP A 144 -11.02 -14.75 -8.23
N VAL A 145 -11.92 -14.63 -7.26
CA VAL A 145 -11.70 -13.89 -6.00
C VAL A 145 -11.63 -14.89 -4.85
N HIS A 146 -10.51 -14.89 -4.15
CA HIS A 146 -10.25 -15.84 -3.06
C HIS A 146 -10.07 -15.12 -1.73
N VAL A 147 -10.64 -15.71 -0.67
CA VAL A 147 -10.28 -15.38 0.71
C VAL A 147 -9.25 -16.41 1.16
N LEU A 148 -8.06 -15.93 1.52
CA LEU A 148 -6.91 -16.75 1.90
C LEU A 148 -6.39 -16.30 3.26
N THR A 149 -5.68 -17.17 3.96
CA THR A 149 -5.07 -16.82 5.25
C THR A 149 -3.62 -16.40 5.01
N ALA A 150 -3.29 -15.15 5.33
CA ALA A 150 -1.92 -14.70 5.32
C ALA A 150 -1.18 -15.27 6.54
N THR A 151 -0.10 -16.01 6.27
CA THR A 151 0.79 -16.59 7.27
C THR A 151 2.20 -16.14 6.95
N TYR A 152 2.80 -15.41 7.88
CA TYR A 152 4.17 -14.93 7.71
C TYR A 152 5.18 -16.06 7.88
N ASN A 153 6.10 -16.19 6.92
CA ASN A 153 7.23 -17.10 7.00
C ASN A 153 8.55 -16.35 6.71
N LYS A 154 9.42 -16.30 7.72
CA LYS A 154 10.72 -15.64 7.64
C LYS A 154 11.65 -16.25 6.58
N ASP A 155 11.53 -17.53 6.30
CA ASP A 155 12.36 -18.19 5.30
C ASP A 155 12.07 -17.70 3.87
N LEU A 156 10.93 -17.03 3.64
CA LEU A 156 10.54 -16.50 2.35
C LEU A 156 11.13 -15.13 2.02
N GLU A 157 11.58 -14.40 3.04
CA GLU A 157 12.19 -13.08 2.92
C GLU A 157 13.39 -13.06 1.95
N LYS A 158 14.22 -14.10 2.00
CA LYS A 158 15.42 -14.22 1.15
C LYS A 158 15.11 -14.39 -0.34
N PHE A 159 13.90 -14.79 -0.70
CA PHE A 159 13.50 -15.04 -2.08
C PHE A 159 12.84 -13.84 -2.77
N VAL A 160 12.45 -12.80 -2.02
CA VAL A 160 11.87 -11.56 -2.56
C VAL A 160 12.91 -10.77 -3.38
N GLY A 161 14.20 -10.94 -3.07
CA GLY A 161 15.29 -10.26 -3.76
C GLY A 161 15.16 -8.74 -3.68
N TYR A 162 15.38 -8.06 -4.81
CA TYR A 162 15.29 -6.59 -4.89
C TYR A 162 13.87 -6.05 -4.98
N SER A 163 12.84 -6.88 -5.22
CA SER A 163 11.47 -6.38 -5.41
C SER A 163 10.90 -5.74 -4.14
N LYS A 164 11.46 -6.06 -2.96
CA LYS A 164 11.05 -5.57 -1.63
C LYS A 164 9.58 -5.86 -1.26
N TYR A 165 8.78 -6.44 -2.15
CA TYR A 165 7.40 -6.82 -1.84
C TYR A 165 6.93 -7.92 -2.80
N ALA A 166 6.27 -8.93 -2.25
CA ALA A 166 5.75 -10.07 -3.01
C ALA A 166 4.69 -10.83 -2.22
N ILE A 167 3.86 -11.59 -2.93
CA ILE A 167 2.99 -12.62 -2.36
C ILE A 167 3.44 -14.00 -2.83
N PHE A 168 3.62 -14.92 -1.89
CA PHE A 168 3.97 -16.31 -2.14
C PHE A 168 2.74 -17.19 -2.02
N PHE A 169 2.49 -17.96 -3.07
CA PHE A 169 1.42 -18.94 -3.15
C PHE A 169 1.92 -20.35 -2.84
N PRO A 170 1.09 -21.19 -2.20
CA PRO A 170 1.46 -22.54 -1.85
C PRO A 170 1.63 -23.40 -3.10
N THR A 171 2.55 -24.35 -3.03
CA THR A 171 2.74 -25.41 -4.04
C THR A 171 1.85 -26.63 -3.78
N LYS A 172 1.07 -26.61 -2.70
CA LYS A 172 0.18 -27.70 -2.29
C LYS A 172 -1.24 -27.40 -2.72
N GLY A 173 -1.93 -28.41 -3.22
CA GLY A 173 -3.32 -28.33 -3.61
C GLY A 173 -3.61 -29.19 -4.84
N PRO A 174 -4.89 -29.43 -5.16
CA PRO A 174 -5.28 -30.13 -6.38
C PRO A 174 -5.02 -29.29 -7.64
N ARG A 175 -5.03 -27.95 -7.50
CA ARG A 175 -4.77 -26.95 -8.54
C ARG A 175 -4.00 -25.79 -7.93
N SER A 176 -3.25 -25.05 -8.73
CA SER A 176 -2.56 -23.85 -8.27
C SER A 176 -3.54 -22.69 -8.05
N LEU A 177 -3.30 -21.87 -7.04
CA LEU A 177 -4.13 -20.68 -6.79
C LEU A 177 -4.07 -19.67 -7.94
N ALA A 178 -2.95 -19.61 -8.67
CA ALA A 178 -2.84 -18.81 -9.89
C ALA A 178 -3.81 -19.28 -10.97
N ASP A 179 -3.85 -20.59 -11.24
CA ASP A 179 -4.78 -21.14 -12.24
C ASP A 179 -6.25 -20.89 -11.84
N GLU A 180 -6.57 -20.98 -10.54
CA GLU A 180 -7.92 -20.68 -10.04
C GLU A 180 -8.30 -19.20 -10.23
N MET A 181 -7.32 -18.29 -10.14
CA MET A 181 -7.52 -16.86 -10.33
C MET A 181 -7.27 -16.44 -11.78
N ALA A 182 -8.31 -16.50 -12.60
CA ALA A 182 -8.28 -16.07 -14.00
C ALA A 182 -7.23 -16.81 -14.87
N ASN A 183 -6.99 -18.10 -14.60
CA ASN A 183 -5.99 -18.93 -15.30
C ASN A 183 -4.61 -18.24 -15.37
N SER A 184 -4.18 -17.66 -14.24
CA SER A 184 -2.91 -16.96 -14.11
C SER A 184 -1.72 -17.89 -14.09
N ASP A 185 -0.52 -17.33 -14.28
CA ASP A 185 0.71 -17.98 -13.88
C ASP A 185 1.54 -17.06 -12.94
N PHE A 186 2.84 -17.34 -12.83
CA PHE A 186 3.79 -16.63 -11.96
C PHE A 186 4.98 -16.05 -12.75
N ASP A 187 4.77 -15.64 -14.01
CA ASP A 187 5.83 -15.08 -14.87
C ASP A 187 6.03 -13.55 -14.74
N GLY A 188 5.25 -12.91 -13.87
CA GLY A 188 5.18 -11.46 -13.72
C GLY A 188 3.81 -10.93 -13.31
N ASP A 189 2.83 -11.83 -13.18
CA ASP A 189 1.48 -11.51 -12.77
C ASP A 189 1.39 -10.78 -11.41
N THR A 190 0.49 -9.80 -11.35
CA THR A 190 0.25 -8.99 -10.16
C THR A 190 -1.14 -9.25 -9.60
N TYR A 191 -1.20 -9.36 -8.28
CA TYR A 191 -2.40 -9.70 -7.54
C TYR A 191 -2.78 -8.54 -6.63
N TRP A 192 -4.04 -8.15 -6.69
CA TRP A 192 -4.64 -7.21 -5.76
C TRP A 192 -4.96 -7.95 -4.47
N ILE A 193 -4.46 -7.42 -3.35
CA ILE A 193 -4.62 -7.97 -2.02
C ILE A 193 -5.30 -6.93 -1.14
N SER A 194 -6.31 -7.31 -0.39
CA SER A 194 -7.00 -6.43 0.55
C SER A 194 -7.11 -7.06 1.94
N ARG A 195 -6.73 -6.28 2.95
CA ARG A 195 -6.98 -6.57 4.38
C ARG A 195 -8.17 -5.80 4.92
N ASN A 196 -8.86 -5.04 4.08
CA ASN A 196 -9.90 -4.15 4.53
C ASN A 196 -11.14 -4.94 4.94
N SER A 197 -11.43 -4.94 6.24
CA SER A 197 -12.64 -5.58 6.80
C SER A 197 -13.94 -5.13 6.10
N GLN A 198 -14.04 -3.90 5.64
CA GLN A 198 -15.21 -3.39 4.91
C GLN A 198 -15.34 -3.97 3.50
N ALA A 199 -14.21 -4.24 2.83
CA ALA A 199 -14.22 -4.90 1.51
C ALA A 199 -14.65 -6.37 1.65
N SER A 200 -14.19 -7.05 2.70
CA SER A 200 -14.61 -8.42 3.03
C SER A 200 -16.11 -8.51 3.37
N ILE A 201 -16.66 -7.50 4.06
CA ILE A 201 -18.10 -7.41 4.37
C ILE A 201 -18.95 -7.28 3.08
N PHE A 202 -18.51 -6.50 2.09
CA PHE A 202 -19.24 -6.35 0.83
C PHE A 202 -19.33 -7.65 0.01
N LEU A 203 -18.30 -8.52 0.07
CA LEU A 203 -18.37 -9.86 -0.52
C LEU A 203 -19.28 -10.80 0.29
N SER A 204 -19.22 -10.75 1.63
CA SER A 204 -20.04 -11.59 2.51
C SER A 204 -21.55 -11.28 2.41
N ILE A 205 -21.92 -10.01 2.22
CA ILE A 205 -23.33 -9.59 2.07
C ILE A 205 -23.95 -10.12 0.76
N ARG A 206 -23.17 -10.28 -0.32
CA ARG A 206 -23.71 -10.87 -1.57
C ARG A 206 -23.98 -12.36 -1.45
N HIS A 207 -23.25 -13.09 -0.62
CA HIS A 207 -23.50 -14.52 -0.41
C HIS A 207 -24.86 -14.74 0.31
N PHE A 208 -25.26 -13.81 1.17
CA PHE A 208 -26.53 -13.85 1.90
C PHE A 208 -27.77 -13.40 1.09
N LEU A 209 -27.60 -12.69 -0.03
CA LEU A 209 -28.72 -12.15 -0.82
C LEU A 209 -29.11 -13.02 -2.03
N TYR A 210 -28.37 -14.10 -2.31
CA TYR A 210 -28.65 -15.02 -3.41
C TYR A 210 -28.57 -16.50 -3.02
N SER A 211 -28.76 -16.82 -1.73
CA SER A 211 -28.97 -18.20 -1.25
C SER A 211 -30.44 -18.44 -0.92
#